data_AF-A0A550H8A6-F1
#
_entry.id   AF-A0A550H8A6-F1
#
_cell.length_a   1.000
_cell.length_b   1.000
_cell.length_c   1.000
_cell.angle_alpha   90.00
_cell.angle_beta   90.00
_cell.angle_gamma   90.00
#
_symmetry.space_group_name_H-M   'P 1'
#
loop_
_entity.id
_entity.type
_entity.pdbx_description
1 polymer ?
#
loop_
_entity_poly.entity_id
_entity_poly.type
_entity_poly.pdbx_seq_one_letter_code
_entity_poly.pdbx_strand_id
1 'polypeptide(L)'
;MPRKRYYEIDFLQAIEPKGSLNEQRLARTYLSLRDNVNKKMKGYSRVDTEKYYNSIVTKAWDQVTQASTPQLKGTVIDQNLQWLLMDEKYSDKFRSAFPPDMLFLPRPGWTWYWHSPLVPRSGGTTPVSPAQPASTPDYQPIPAQEFADSVVSGIEKATNNLVRDAENFAKRLIPPPRSAQSARSVRRRSSCVCACASCACACACVSCACACAGGGAR
;
A
#
# COMPACT_ATOMS: atom_id res chain seq x y z
N MET A 1 27.90 -13.97 1.30
CA MET A 1 26.68 -13.14 1.34
C MET A 1 25.73 -13.57 0.23
N PRO A 2 24.41 -13.62 0.47
CA PRO A 2 23.44 -13.94 -0.57
C PRO A 2 23.49 -12.91 -1.72
N ARG A 3 23.23 -13.37 -2.94
CA ARG A 3 23.24 -12.53 -4.15
C ARG A 3 22.03 -11.57 -4.12
N LYS A 4 22.29 -10.26 -4.20
CA LYS A 4 21.26 -9.23 -4.21
C LYS A 4 20.37 -9.31 -5.46
N ARG A 5 19.08 -9.06 -5.29
CA ARG A 5 18.10 -8.89 -6.39
C ARG A 5 18.24 -7.50 -7.00
N TYR A 6 17.73 -7.33 -8.23
CA TYR A 6 17.84 -6.05 -8.96
C TYR A 6 17.24 -4.88 -8.17
N TYR A 7 16.05 -5.04 -7.59
CA TYR A 7 15.39 -3.99 -6.82
C TYR A 7 16.15 -3.64 -5.52
N GLU A 8 16.91 -4.57 -4.94
CA GLU A 8 17.74 -4.30 -3.76
C GLU A 8 18.97 -3.47 -4.14
N ILE A 9 19.55 -3.75 -5.31
CA ILE A 9 20.65 -2.96 -5.86
C ILE A 9 20.17 -1.55 -6.16
N ASP A 10 19.05 -1.42 -6.87
CA ASP A 10 18.46 -0.14 -7.25
C ASP A 10 18.01 0.67 -6.01
N PHE A 11 17.51 0.01 -4.97
CA PHE A 11 17.18 0.64 -3.70
C PHE A 11 18.42 1.18 -2.98
N LEU A 12 19.48 0.38 -2.89
CA LEU A 12 20.75 0.83 -2.28
C LEU A 12 21.37 1.99 -3.04
N GLN A 13 21.22 2.04 -4.37
CA GLN A 13 21.69 3.15 -5.19
C GLN A 13 20.85 4.43 -5.05
N ALA A 14 19.65 4.33 -4.47
CA ALA A 14 18.83 5.48 -4.11
C ALA A 14 19.27 6.09 -2.76
N ILE A 15 20.05 5.38 -1.95
CA ILE A 15 20.62 5.90 -0.71
C ILE A 15 21.94 6.61 -1.04
N GLU A 16 22.03 7.89 -0.71
CA GLU A 16 23.23 8.69 -0.92
C GLU A 16 24.25 8.45 0.20
N PRO A 17 25.55 8.74 -0.03
CA PRO A 17 26.61 8.47 0.96
C PRO A 17 26.39 9.13 2.33
N LYS A 18 25.64 10.24 2.38
CA LYS A 18 25.31 10.97 3.62
C LYS A 18 24.06 10.42 4.33
N GLY A 19 23.45 9.35 3.82
CA GLY A 19 22.20 8.78 4.34
C GLY A 19 20.93 9.49 3.87
N SER A 20 21.05 10.56 3.08
CA SER A 20 19.92 11.16 2.36
C SER A 20 19.41 10.22 1.27
N LEU A 21 18.15 10.38 0.90
CA LEU A 21 17.49 9.52 -0.08
C LEU A 21 17.20 10.28 -1.37
N ASN A 22 17.69 9.75 -2.49
CA ASN A 22 17.43 10.30 -3.81
C ASN A 22 16.02 9.87 -4.26
N GLU A 23 15.04 10.75 -4.05
CA GLU A 23 13.63 10.45 -4.27
C GLU A 23 13.34 10.00 -5.72
N GLN A 24 13.96 10.63 -6.72
CA GLN A 24 13.78 10.24 -8.12
C GLN A 24 14.31 8.83 -8.43
N ARG A 25 15.47 8.46 -7.87
CA ARG A 25 16.00 7.09 -8.02
C ARG A 25 15.09 6.08 -7.33
N LEU A 26 14.64 6.38 -6.12
CA LEU A 26 13.71 5.51 -5.40
C LEU A 26 12.40 5.31 -6.18
N ALA A 27 11.85 6.39 -6.76
CA ALA A 27 10.66 6.31 -7.60
C ALA A 27 10.86 5.38 -8.81
N ARG A 28 12.01 5.50 -9.48
CA ARG A 28 12.36 4.61 -10.61
C ARG A 28 12.51 3.16 -10.17
N THR A 29 13.14 2.91 -9.02
CA THR A 29 13.25 1.58 -8.42
C THR A 29 11.87 0.96 -8.22
N TYR A 30 10.93 1.72 -7.63
CA TYR A 30 9.57 1.28 -7.40
C TYR A 30 8.80 0.99 -8.70
N LEU A 31 8.86 1.90 -9.68
CA LEU A 31 8.21 1.73 -10.98
C LEU A 31 8.76 0.52 -11.74
N SER A 32 10.08 0.34 -11.73
CA SER A 32 10.74 -0.82 -12.33
C SER A 32 10.31 -2.12 -11.67
N LEU A 33 10.23 -2.16 -10.34
CA LEU A 33 9.74 -3.32 -9.60
C LEU A 33 8.28 -3.63 -9.99
N ARG A 34 7.40 -2.63 -9.99
CA ARG A 34 5.99 -2.77 -10.40
C ARG A 34 5.89 -3.35 -11.81
N ASP A 35 6.60 -2.79 -12.78
CA ASP A 35 6.50 -3.20 -14.18
C ASP A 35 7.03 -4.63 -14.39
N ASN A 36 8.10 -4.99 -13.68
CA ASN A 36 8.62 -6.37 -13.69
C ASN A 36 7.66 -7.36 -13.04
N VAL A 37 7.03 -7.01 -11.91
CA VAL A 37 5.99 -7.84 -11.28
C VAL A 37 4.81 -8.00 -12.23
N ASN A 38 4.28 -6.91 -12.78
CA ASN A 38 3.19 -6.94 -13.76
C ASN A 38 3.53 -7.84 -14.96
N LYS A 39 4.75 -7.75 -15.49
CA LYS A 39 5.21 -8.60 -16.59
C LYS A 39 5.20 -10.09 -16.20
N LYS A 40 5.68 -10.42 -14.99
CA LYS A 40 5.68 -11.80 -14.48
C LYS A 40 4.28 -12.33 -14.20
N MET A 41 3.36 -11.45 -13.79
CA MET A 41 1.99 -11.81 -13.47
C MET A 41 1.07 -11.91 -14.70
N LYS A 42 1.53 -11.60 -15.92
CA LYS A 42 0.69 -11.62 -17.15
C LYS A 42 -0.02 -12.96 -17.42
N GLY A 43 0.54 -14.07 -16.96
CA GLY A 43 -0.06 -15.41 -17.12
C GLY A 43 -1.02 -15.81 -16.01
N TYR A 44 -1.21 -14.98 -14.99
CA TYR A 44 -2.04 -15.28 -13.84
C TYR A 44 -3.35 -14.51 -13.90
N SER A 45 -4.44 -15.20 -13.57
CA SER A 45 -5.74 -14.57 -13.35
C SER A 45 -5.71 -13.83 -12.01
N ARG A 46 -5.93 -12.51 -12.06
CA ARG A 46 -6.02 -11.69 -10.85
C ARG A 46 -7.13 -12.20 -9.93
N VAL A 47 -8.29 -12.51 -10.50
CA VAL A 47 -9.46 -13.02 -9.76
C VAL A 47 -9.14 -14.34 -9.06
N ASP A 48 -8.46 -15.27 -9.74
CA ASP A 48 -8.11 -16.55 -9.11
C ASP A 48 -7.02 -16.40 -8.06
N THR A 49 -6.09 -15.46 -8.27
CA THR A 49 -5.04 -15.14 -7.29
C THR A 49 -5.66 -14.54 -6.03
N GLU A 50 -6.56 -13.57 -6.17
CA GLU A 50 -7.32 -12.98 -5.06
C GLU A 50 -8.14 -14.05 -4.33
N LYS A 51 -8.86 -14.89 -5.07
CA LYS A 51 -9.63 -16.01 -4.50
C LYS A 51 -8.75 -16.99 -3.71
N TYR A 52 -7.57 -17.32 -4.25
CA TYR A 52 -6.61 -18.20 -3.59
C TYR A 52 -6.14 -17.61 -2.25
N TYR A 53 -5.70 -16.34 -2.22
CA TYR A 53 -5.26 -15.70 -0.98
C TYR A 53 -6.41 -15.51 0.01
N ASN A 54 -7.60 -15.15 -0.44
CA ASN A 54 -8.79 -15.10 0.41
C ASN A 54 -9.12 -16.45 1.07
N SER A 55 -8.83 -17.57 0.39
CA SER A 55 -8.97 -18.90 0.99
C SER A 55 -7.97 -19.16 2.12
N ILE A 56 -6.76 -18.61 2.04
CA ILE A 56 -5.75 -18.69 3.12
C ILE A 56 -6.20 -17.84 4.30
N VAL A 57 -6.67 -16.62 4.04
CA VAL A 57 -7.21 -15.72 5.07
C VAL A 57 -8.38 -16.38 5.80
N THR A 58 -9.28 -17.02 5.05
CA THR A 58 -10.42 -17.74 5.64
C THR A 58 -9.95 -18.89 6.53
N LYS A 59 -8.99 -19.72 6.07
CA LYS A 59 -8.40 -20.79 6.87
C LYS A 59 -7.73 -20.27 8.15
N ALA A 60 -7.03 -19.14 8.08
CA ALA A 60 -6.42 -18.50 9.24
C ALA A 60 -7.48 -18.12 10.29
N TRP A 61 -8.60 -17.52 9.85
CA TRP A 61 -9.72 -17.21 10.74
C TRP A 61 -10.42 -18.45 11.31
N ASP A 62 -10.55 -19.51 10.52
CA ASP A 62 -11.10 -20.78 10.98
C ASP A 62 -10.26 -21.36 12.12
N GLN A 63 -8.92 -21.31 12.00
CA GLN A 63 -8.02 -21.76 13.06
C GLN A 63 -8.19 -20.94 14.35
N VAL A 64 -8.38 -19.62 14.23
CA VAL A 64 -8.64 -18.74 15.40
C VAL A 64 -9.98 -19.06 16.05
N THR A 65 -11.00 -19.33 15.24
CA THR A 65 -12.35 -19.65 15.74
C THR A 65 -12.41 -21.03 16.42
N GLN A 66 -11.69 -22.01 15.87
CA GLN A 66 -11.63 -23.38 16.42
C GLN A 66 -10.81 -23.49 17.71
N ALA A 67 -9.89 -22.55 17.97
CA ALA A 67 -9.13 -22.53 19.21
C ALA A 67 -10.03 -22.27 20.42
N SER A 68 -10.12 -23.26 21.32
CA SER A 68 -11.10 -23.26 22.42
C SER A 68 -10.70 -22.40 23.62
N THR A 69 -9.41 -22.04 23.76
CA THR A 69 -8.91 -21.28 24.90
C THR A 69 -8.31 -19.94 24.47
N PRO A 70 -8.35 -18.91 25.34
CA PRO A 70 -7.77 -17.60 25.05
C PRO A 70 -6.28 -17.69 24.66
N GLN A 71 -5.54 -18.57 25.33
CA GLN A 71 -4.10 -18.75 25.12
C GLN A 71 -3.80 -19.45 23.79
N LEU A 72 -4.64 -20.40 23.37
CA LEU A 72 -4.52 -21.04 22.06
C LEU A 72 -4.89 -20.07 20.94
N LYS A 73 -5.96 -19.30 21.10
CA LYS A 73 -6.33 -18.21 20.16
C LYS A 73 -5.18 -17.25 19.96
N GLY A 74 -4.55 -16.80 21.05
CA GLY A 74 -3.36 -15.97 20.97
C GLY A 74 -2.25 -16.59 20.12
N THR A 75 -1.94 -17.87 20.35
CA THR A 75 -0.92 -18.60 19.57
C THR A 75 -1.22 -18.59 18.08
N VAL A 76 -2.46 -18.90 17.72
CA VAL A 76 -2.88 -18.98 16.33
C VAL A 76 -2.82 -17.60 15.67
N ILE A 77 -3.18 -16.54 16.40
CA ILE A 77 -3.05 -15.16 15.93
C ILE A 77 -1.60 -14.80 15.70
N ASP A 78 -0.70 -15.06 16.64
CA ASP A 78 0.74 -14.80 16.47
C ASP A 78 1.31 -15.49 15.22
N GLN A 79 0.92 -16.76 15.00
CA GLN A 79 1.34 -17.53 13.83
C GLN A 79 0.76 -17.03 12.52
N ASN A 80 -0.47 -16.52 12.52
CA ASN A 80 -1.21 -16.15 11.32
C ASN A 80 -1.43 -14.64 11.17
N LEU A 81 -0.81 -13.81 12.01
CA LEU A 81 -1.15 -12.39 12.14
C LEU A 81 -1.16 -11.69 10.78
N GLN A 82 -0.12 -11.92 9.97
CA GLN A 82 0.02 -11.32 8.65
C GLN A 82 -1.14 -11.65 7.71
N TRP A 83 -1.68 -12.88 7.77
CA TRP A 83 -2.85 -13.28 6.98
C TRP A 83 -4.14 -12.69 7.54
N LEU A 84 -4.29 -12.66 8.86
CA LEU A 84 -5.48 -12.07 9.51
C LEU A 84 -5.63 -10.59 9.19
N LEU A 85 -4.50 -9.87 9.10
CA LEU A 85 -4.45 -8.45 8.75
C LEU A 85 -4.72 -8.16 7.26
N MET A 86 -4.74 -9.18 6.39
CA MET A 86 -5.16 -9.00 5.00
C MET A 86 -6.68 -8.96 4.83
N ASP A 87 -7.46 -9.37 5.83
CA ASP A 87 -8.92 -9.31 5.77
C ASP A 87 -9.41 -7.87 5.95
N GLU A 88 -10.21 -7.35 5.03
CA GLU A 88 -10.80 -6.01 5.17
C GLU A 88 -11.66 -5.87 6.44
N LYS A 89 -12.22 -6.97 6.93
CA LYS A 89 -13.06 -7.02 8.13
C LYS A 89 -12.30 -7.53 9.36
N TYR A 90 -10.96 -7.43 9.35
CA TYR A 90 -10.14 -7.93 10.45
C TYR A 90 -10.58 -7.36 11.80
N SER A 91 -10.90 -6.06 11.87
CA SER A 91 -11.32 -5.37 13.10
C SER A 91 -12.54 -6.03 13.75
N ASP A 92 -13.61 -6.22 12.96
CA ASP A 92 -14.85 -6.85 13.44
C ASP A 92 -14.63 -8.32 13.83
N LYS A 93 -13.80 -9.04 13.05
CA LYS A 93 -13.47 -10.44 13.34
C LYS A 93 -12.60 -10.60 14.58
N PHE A 94 -11.67 -9.69 14.84
CA PHE A 94 -10.89 -9.66 16.07
C PHE A 94 -11.80 -9.45 17.28
N ARG A 95 -12.72 -8.48 17.22
CA ARG A 95 -13.71 -8.26 18.29
C ARG A 95 -14.63 -9.46 18.52
N SER A 96 -15.03 -10.13 17.44
CA SER A 96 -15.88 -11.33 17.51
C SER A 96 -15.12 -12.55 18.06
N ALA A 97 -13.83 -12.66 17.76
CA ALA A 97 -12.98 -13.75 18.25
C ALA A 97 -12.67 -13.65 19.75
N PHE A 98 -12.76 -12.43 20.30
CA PHE A 98 -12.41 -12.07 21.67
C PHE A 98 -13.57 -11.38 22.39
N PRO A 99 -14.53 -12.16 22.93
CA PRO A 99 -15.63 -11.59 23.71
C PRO A 99 -15.12 -10.94 25.02
N PRO A 100 -15.87 -9.98 25.57
CA PRO A 100 -15.41 -9.10 26.66
C PRO A 100 -15.15 -9.82 28.00
N ASP A 101 -15.70 -11.01 28.20
CA ASP A 101 -15.50 -11.87 29.36
C ASP A 101 -14.18 -12.66 29.32
N MET A 102 -13.48 -12.64 28.18
CA MET A 102 -12.23 -13.35 27.98
C MET A 102 -11.04 -12.55 28.49
N LEU A 103 -10.25 -13.14 29.39
CA LEU A 103 -8.95 -12.60 29.80
C LEU A 103 -7.83 -13.13 28.90
N PHE A 104 -6.97 -12.23 28.43
CA PHE A 104 -5.87 -12.51 27.54
C PHE A 104 -4.53 -12.19 28.20
N LEU A 105 -3.54 -13.05 27.99
CA LEU A 105 -2.19 -12.85 28.52
C LEU A 105 -1.18 -12.81 27.36
N PRO A 106 -0.62 -11.64 27.03
CA PRO A 106 0.37 -11.53 25.95
C PRO A 106 1.64 -12.30 26.33
N ARG A 107 2.18 -13.07 25.37
CA ARG A 107 3.33 -13.94 25.63
C ARG A 107 4.64 -13.16 25.64
N PRO A 108 5.60 -13.49 26.50
CA PRO A 108 6.93 -12.87 26.52
C PRO A 108 7.64 -12.87 25.15
N GLY A 109 7.47 -13.94 24.37
CA GLY A 109 8.12 -14.11 23.06
C GLY A 109 7.54 -13.26 21.92
N TRP A 110 6.45 -12.52 22.15
CA TRP A 110 5.79 -11.73 21.11
C TRP A 110 6.45 -10.39 20.90
N THR A 111 7.58 -10.39 20.20
CA THR A 111 8.35 -9.18 19.93
C THR A 111 7.53 -8.11 19.19
N TRP A 112 6.62 -8.53 18.31
CA TRP A 112 5.68 -7.65 17.61
C TRP A 112 4.59 -7.06 18.52
N TYR A 113 4.34 -7.60 19.71
CA TYR A 113 3.40 -7.01 20.66
C TYR A 113 4.12 -5.99 21.55
N TRP A 114 5.28 -6.37 22.10
CA TRP A 114 6.00 -5.57 23.09
C TRP A 114 6.82 -4.41 22.52
N HIS A 115 7.25 -4.50 21.25
CA HIS A 115 8.17 -3.53 20.63
C HIS A 115 7.59 -2.86 19.39
N SER A 116 6.38 -3.21 18.98
CA SER A 116 5.81 -2.69 17.75
C SER A 116 5.00 -1.42 17.99
N PRO A 117 5.00 -0.48 17.03
CA PRO A 117 4.06 0.64 17.05
C PRO A 117 2.59 0.21 16.94
N LEU A 118 2.32 -1.07 16.66
CA LEU A 118 0.99 -1.65 16.55
C LEU A 118 0.23 -1.77 17.89
N VAL A 119 0.90 -1.63 19.03
CA VAL A 119 0.25 -1.66 20.34
C VAL A 119 0.60 -0.36 21.06
N PRO A 120 -0.37 0.54 21.29
CA PRO A 120 -0.14 1.75 22.06
C PRO A 120 0.31 1.36 23.48
N ARG A 121 1.48 1.85 23.90
CA ARG A 121 1.92 1.67 25.29
C ARG A 121 0.96 2.48 26.18
N SER A 122 0.09 1.80 26.92
CA SER A 122 -0.75 2.43 27.94
C SER A 122 0.14 2.83 29.12
N GLY A 123 0.71 4.03 29.02
CA GLY A 123 1.58 4.58 30.05
C GLY A 123 2.30 5.82 29.56
N GLY A 124 1.70 6.98 29.83
CA GLY A 124 2.35 8.28 30.01
C GLY A 124 3.32 8.76 28.93
N THR A 125 3.00 9.89 28.32
CA THR A 125 3.99 10.81 27.75
C THR A 125 5.04 11.18 28.81
N THR A 126 6.15 10.46 28.85
CA THR A 126 7.42 10.99 29.35
C THR A 126 8.46 10.82 28.23
N PRO A 127 9.19 11.88 27.89
CA PRO A 127 10.27 11.77 26.92
C PRO A 127 11.30 10.78 27.48
N VAL A 128 11.56 9.71 26.74
CA VAL A 128 12.56 8.70 27.09
C VAL A 128 13.94 9.37 27.01
N SER A 129 14.49 9.73 28.17
CA SER A 129 15.93 9.97 28.33
C SER A 129 16.68 8.67 28.00
N PRO A 130 17.83 8.69 27.29
CA PRO A 130 18.48 7.48 26.75
C PRO A 130 19.13 6.53 27.77
N ALA A 131 18.76 6.58 29.06
CA ALA A 131 19.54 5.97 30.15
C ALA A 131 18.76 5.04 31.09
N GLN A 132 17.56 4.56 30.73
CA GLN A 132 16.85 3.58 31.56
C GLN A 132 16.82 2.17 30.92
N PRO A 133 17.15 1.12 31.69
CA PRO A 133 16.95 -0.26 31.24
C PRO A 133 15.46 -0.48 30.95
N ALA A 134 15.18 -1.19 29.87
CA ALA A 134 13.84 -1.50 29.41
C ALA A 134 12.99 -2.03 30.59
N SER A 135 11.90 -1.32 30.89
CA SER A 135 10.91 -1.78 31.86
C SER A 135 10.49 -3.20 31.48
N THR A 136 10.55 -4.10 32.45
CA THR A 136 9.98 -5.44 32.35
C THR A 136 8.57 -5.33 31.78
N PRO A 137 8.23 -6.11 30.73
CA PRO A 137 6.87 -6.13 30.20
C PRO A 137 5.90 -6.41 31.34
N ASP A 138 4.89 -5.57 31.53
CA ASP A 138 3.89 -5.80 32.58
C ASP A 138 2.99 -6.97 32.12
N TYR A 139 3.11 -8.12 32.80
CA TYR A 139 2.40 -9.36 32.46
C TYR A 139 1.05 -9.42 33.17
N GLN A 140 0.27 -8.35 33.13
CA GLN A 140 -1.09 -8.39 33.66
C GLN A 140 -2.05 -9.01 32.63
N PRO A 141 -3.02 -9.83 33.08
CA PRO A 141 -4.14 -10.22 32.24
C PRO A 141 -4.88 -8.96 31.78
N ILE A 142 -5.04 -8.82 30.48
CA ILE A 142 -5.83 -7.73 29.87
C ILE A 142 -7.15 -8.30 29.36
N PRO A 143 -8.26 -7.55 29.44
CA PRO A 143 -9.48 -7.92 28.75
C PRO A 143 -9.20 -8.12 27.26
N ALA A 144 -9.69 -9.22 26.68
CA ALA A 144 -9.37 -9.57 25.31
C ALA A 144 -9.89 -8.56 24.27
N GLN A 145 -10.95 -7.82 24.62
CA GLN A 145 -11.39 -6.68 23.80
C GLN A 145 -10.42 -5.51 23.83
N GLU A 146 -9.86 -5.15 25.00
CA GLU A 146 -8.84 -4.12 25.08
C GLU A 146 -7.58 -4.51 24.29
N PHE A 147 -7.20 -5.79 24.35
CA PHE A 147 -6.16 -6.34 23.50
C PHE A 147 -6.48 -6.14 22.02
N ALA A 148 -7.66 -6.57 21.57
CA ALA A 148 -8.08 -6.46 20.18
C ALA A 148 -8.10 -4.99 19.69
N ASP A 149 -8.71 -4.10 20.47
CA ASP A 149 -8.78 -2.67 20.13
C ASP A 149 -7.39 -2.01 20.11
N SER A 150 -6.48 -2.40 21.00
CA SER A 150 -5.10 -1.90 21.00
C SER A 150 -4.36 -2.23 19.70
N VAL A 151 -4.50 -3.48 19.23
CA VAL A 151 -3.89 -3.97 18.00
C VAL A 151 -4.51 -3.28 16.79
N VAL A 152 -5.84 -3.21 16.72
CA VAL A 152 -6.56 -2.54 15.63
C VAL A 152 -6.14 -1.07 15.54
N SER A 153 -6.18 -0.34 16.66
CA SER A 153 -5.83 1.09 16.69
C SER A 153 -4.38 1.35 16.29
N GLY A 154 -3.44 0.51 16.72
CA GLY A 154 -2.04 0.68 16.33
C GLY A 154 -1.80 0.39 14.85
N ILE A 155 -2.50 -0.58 14.26
CA ILE A 155 -2.46 -0.83 12.81
C ILE A 155 -3.02 0.35 12.02
N GLU A 156 -4.17 0.88 12.43
CA GLU A 156 -4.78 2.05 11.80
C GLU A 156 -3.83 3.25 11.82
N LYS A 157 -3.21 3.53 12.97
CA LYS A 157 -2.22 4.61 13.12
C LYS A 157 -0.99 4.37 12.24
N ALA A 158 -0.43 3.17 12.26
CA ALA A 158 0.74 2.81 11.46
C ALA A 158 0.45 2.97 9.95
N THR A 159 -0.71 2.49 9.50
CA THR A 159 -1.16 2.59 8.10
C THR A 159 -1.38 4.04 7.70
N ASN A 160 -2.06 4.83 8.53
CA ASN A 160 -2.29 6.25 8.26
C ASN A 160 -0.98 7.04 8.15
N ASN A 161 0.00 6.76 9.01
CA ASN A 161 1.32 7.39 8.91
C ASN A 161 2.04 6.99 7.62
N LEU A 162 2.05 5.70 7.29
CA LEU A 162 2.68 5.19 6.07
C LEU A 162 2.04 5.78 4.79
N VAL A 163 0.71 5.84 4.72
CA VAL A 163 -0.01 6.44 3.58
C VAL A 163 0.33 7.92 3.46
N ARG A 164 0.36 8.67 4.57
CA ARG A 164 0.77 10.08 4.55
C ARG A 164 2.20 10.24 4.05
N ASP A 165 3.12 9.39 4.47
CA ASP A 165 4.52 9.42 4.01
C ASP A 165 4.62 9.09 2.52
N ALA A 166 3.88 8.09 2.04
CA ALA A 166 3.83 7.72 0.62
C ALA A 166 3.19 8.82 -0.25
N GLU A 167 2.10 9.45 0.21
CA GLU A 167 1.48 10.58 -0.47
C GLU A 167 2.42 11.78 -0.50
N ASN A 168 3.10 12.09 0.60
CA ASN A 168 4.08 13.16 0.68
C ASN A 168 5.23 12.90 -0.29
N PHE A 169 5.72 11.67 -0.34
CA PHE A 169 6.72 11.23 -1.31
C PHE A 169 6.22 11.41 -2.75
N ALA A 170 5.02 10.93 -3.07
CA ALA A 170 4.42 11.08 -4.39
C ALA A 170 4.25 12.55 -4.79
N LYS A 171 3.77 13.42 -3.87
CA LYS A 171 3.63 14.86 -4.09
C LYS A 171 4.96 15.55 -4.38
N ARG A 172 6.07 15.09 -3.79
CA ARG A 172 7.42 15.61 -4.07
C ARG A 172 7.96 15.17 -5.43
N LEU A 173 7.53 14.01 -5.91
CA LEU A 173 7.92 13.47 -7.21
C LEU A 173 7.14 14.06 -8.38
N ILE A 174 5.87 14.42 -8.16
CA ILE A 174 5.04 15.06 -9.17
C ILE A 174 5.48 16.52 -9.27
N PRO A 175 6.01 16.99 -10.42
CA PRO A 175 6.26 18.41 -10.59
C PRO A 175 4.93 19.17 -10.40
N PRO A 176 4.93 20.36 -9.77
CA PRO A 176 3.71 21.14 -9.64
C PRO A 176 3.08 21.26 -11.03
N PRO A 177 1.73 21.16 -11.16
CA PRO A 177 1.09 21.39 -12.45
C PRO A 177 1.67 22.69 -12.98
N ARG A 178 2.26 22.65 -14.18
CA ARG A 178 2.79 23.86 -14.83
C ARG A 178 1.72 24.90 -14.63
N SER A 179 2.05 25.95 -13.88
CA SER A 179 1.15 27.09 -13.75
C SER A 179 0.74 27.40 -15.18
N ALA A 180 -0.57 27.45 -15.41
CA ALA A 180 -1.11 27.97 -16.65
C ALA A 180 -0.75 29.46 -16.68
N GLN A 181 0.52 29.76 -16.90
CA GLN A 181 1.02 31.09 -17.15
C GLN A 181 0.52 31.42 -18.54
N SER A 182 -0.68 32.00 -18.51
CA SER A 182 -1.33 32.79 -19.54
C SER A 182 -1.35 32.13 -20.91
N ALA A 183 -2.53 31.65 -21.28
CA ALA A 183 -2.94 31.53 -22.67
C ALA A 183 -2.80 32.92 -23.31
N ARG A 184 -1.59 33.28 -23.74
CA ARG A 184 -1.37 34.41 -24.63
C ARG A 184 -2.11 34.03 -25.89
N SER A 185 -3.18 34.75 -26.16
CA SER A 185 -4.04 34.55 -27.31
C SER A 185 -3.19 34.61 -28.58
N VAL A 186 -2.82 33.43 -29.09
CA VAL A 186 -2.34 33.30 -30.44
C VAL A 186 -3.57 33.53 -31.31
N ARG A 187 -3.86 34.82 -31.61
CA ARG A 187 -4.66 35.18 -32.77
C ARG A 187 -3.87 34.77 -34.02
N ARG A 188 -3.80 33.46 -34.28
CA ARG A 188 -3.54 32.95 -35.63
C ARG A 188 -4.87 33.02 -36.34
N ARG A 189 -4.96 33.95 -37.29
CA ARG A 189 -6.00 33.93 -38.32
C ARG A 189 -6.07 32.51 -38.88
N SER A 190 -7.20 31.85 -38.70
CA SER A 190 -7.45 30.53 -39.29
C SER A 190 -7.68 30.71 -40.78
N SER A 191 -6.66 30.43 -41.59
CA SER A 191 -6.86 30.01 -42.96
C SER A 191 -6.86 28.48 -42.96
N CYS A 192 -8.04 27.88 -43.04
CA CYS A 192 -8.18 26.45 -43.29
C CYS A 192 -7.64 26.17 -44.70
N VAL A 193 -6.44 25.60 -44.79
CA VAL A 193 -5.90 25.07 -46.05
C VAL A 193 -5.83 23.56 -45.89
N CYS A 194 -6.81 22.86 -46.46
CA CYS A 194 -6.74 21.41 -46.67
C CYS A 194 -6.00 21.17 -47.99
N ALA A 195 -4.80 20.62 -47.92
CA ALA A 195 -4.11 20.09 -49.08
C ALA A 195 -4.72 18.72 -49.44
N CYS A 196 -5.81 18.73 -50.20
CA CYS A 196 -6.36 17.53 -50.85
C CYS A 196 -6.32 17.79 -52.35
N ALA A 197 -5.44 17.11 -53.08
CA ALA A 197 -5.20 17.36 -54.50
C ALA A 197 -6.35 16.92 -55.43
N SER A 198 -7.41 16.23 -54.94
CA SER A 198 -8.47 15.72 -55.83
C SER A 198 -9.85 15.51 -55.20
N CYS A 199 -10.22 16.18 -54.10
CA CYS A 199 -11.55 15.98 -53.51
C CYS A 199 -12.20 17.31 -53.12
N ALA A 200 -13.33 17.63 -53.76
CA ALA A 200 -14.16 18.77 -53.40
C ALA A 200 -14.97 18.42 -52.13
N CYS A 201 -14.44 18.78 -50.96
CA CYS A 201 -15.18 18.68 -49.69
C CYS A 201 -15.41 20.07 -49.10
N ALA A 202 -16.68 20.35 -48.74
CA ALA A 202 -17.05 21.46 -47.89
C ALA A 202 -16.82 21.06 -46.42
N CYS A 203 -15.97 21.79 -45.71
CA CYS A 203 -15.73 21.58 -44.28
C CYS A 203 -16.74 22.37 -43.44
N ALA A 204 -17.56 21.68 -42.65
CA ALA A 204 -18.24 22.26 -41.49
C ALA A 204 -17.42 21.93 -40.22
N CYS A 205 -17.13 22.94 -39.40
CA CYS A 205 -16.12 22.91 -38.34
C CYS A 205 -16.46 22.10 -37.07
N VAL A 206 -17.24 21.02 -37.16
CA VAL A 206 -17.48 20.14 -36.00
C VAL A 206 -17.45 18.69 -36.48
N SER A 207 -16.33 18.02 -36.18
CA SER A 207 -16.03 16.60 -36.43
C SER A 207 -15.57 16.25 -37.85
N CYS A 208 -14.27 15.97 -38.00
CA CYS A 208 -13.70 15.44 -39.23
C CYS A 208 -13.82 13.91 -39.20
N ALA A 209 -14.68 13.34 -40.05
CA ALA A 209 -14.68 11.92 -40.38
C ALA A 209 -14.21 11.78 -41.83
N CYS A 210 -13.01 11.22 -42.04
CA CYS A 210 -12.53 10.86 -43.37
C CYS A 210 -12.91 9.41 -43.67
N ALA A 211 -13.77 9.20 -44.67
CA ALA A 211 -13.95 7.91 -45.30
C ALA A 211 -13.13 7.87 -46.59
N CYS A 212 -12.12 6.99 -46.65
CA CYS A 212 -11.41 6.72 -47.90
C CYS A 212 -12.27 5.77 -48.75
N ALA A 213 -12.95 6.31 -49.76
CA ALA A 213 -13.51 5.49 -50.84
C ALA A 213 -12.39 5.16 -51.84
N GLY A 214 -12.11 3.87 -52.03
CA GLY A 214 -11.12 3.38 -52.98
C GLY A 214 -11.51 3.68 -54.43
N GLY A 215 -10.50 3.97 -55.25
CA GLY A 215 -10.63 4.12 -56.70
C GLY A 215 -9.25 4.24 -57.32
N GLY A 216 -8.76 3.14 -57.92
CA GLY A 216 -7.49 3.15 -58.64
C GLY A 216 -7.57 3.88 -59.97
N ALA A 217 -6.44 4.39 -60.43
CA ALA A 217 -6.02 4.40 -61.82
C ALA A 217 -4.63 5.06 -61.95
N ARG A 218 -3.69 4.24 -62.44
CA ARG A 218 -2.42 4.57 -63.12
C ARG A 218 -1.27 5.13 -62.29
#